data_AF-A0A0X3PAZ7-F1
#
_entry.id   AF-A0A0X3PAZ7-F1
#
_cell.length_a   1.000
_cell.length_b   1.000
_cell.length_c   1.000
_cell.angle_alpha   90.00
_cell.angle_beta   90.00
_cell.angle_gamma   90.00
#
_symmetry.space_group_name_H-M   'P 1'
#
loop_
_entity.id
_entity.type
_entity.pdbx_description
1 polymer ?
#
loop_
_entity_poly.entity_id
_entity_poly.type
_entity_poly.pdbx_seq_one_letter_code
_entity_poly.pdbx_strand_id
1 'polypeptide(L)'
;MGSWKLCGFEFAKPLPVNRAQSEGDDDSVDVLCWQSTVLPLCQPQLDYSSPETVINGRATPSSDMFSVGMLLYALHNNGYSLFPCKDSYAAYRTGVNQLKHIKATQLIGLPESVRDYVKMLLHPDPNVRPDPHELLKLTFFHDPGVSALQSLDELRQLDNLARSRFYKNLPLSIRILPKRINLHRVYSQLSEEFVNPNMVPFVLPPILEIVDRISREEFTTVILPSFQKVLCIREPVQVLLVLLQNLNILTSKFSPVDFRKYMLPVLTSSLETSTTSIVQLCLKSLPDVAQLMDFPVLKSSIVPRLKKAYLRNDLVSMRLETLICLGKILEYLDKWCVMEDVFPFLVEIKSREPTLIVAVLTIYKVAFVHKKLGISRDVLATRVIPHLLQLSMDSNLNLTQYTAFAELIRQMITQLETEQKAKLSELHGQTEESACIPNFVLSPKMTGTSSELVDLMMSSVGGLNSIPITPSTDQTSRSEADLFAPTASENEVASSGGSQQPASKNPRQLTLEDKKRIMAEAEQSERLRAQPRLSPQRQDTAVCTNRQRQQAAPVD
;
A
#
# COMPACT_ATOMS: atom_id res chain seq x y z
N MET A 1 -31.12 0.39 4.51
CA MET A 1 -31.98 -0.12 3.42
C MET A 1 -31.12 -1.02 2.54
N GLY A 2 -31.62 -2.14 2.00
CA GLY A 2 -30.79 -3.00 1.13
C GLY A 2 -31.24 -4.45 0.97
N SER A 3 -32.13 -4.95 1.82
CA SER A 3 -32.92 -6.16 1.55
C SER A 3 -34.14 -5.81 0.70
N TRP A 4 -34.60 -6.76 -0.12
CA TRP A 4 -35.92 -6.70 -0.75
C TRP A 4 -36.97 -7.06 0.31
N LYS A 5 -38.18 -6.53 0.15
CA LYS A 5 -39.34 -6.84 0.99
C LYS A 5 -40.53 -7.15 0.10
N LEU A 6 -41.30 -8.17 0.47
CA LEU A 6 -42.57 -8.46 -0.16
C LEU A 6 -43.68 -7.62 0.47
N CYS A 7 -44.61 -7.21 -0.37
CA CYS A 7 -45.84 -6.48 -0.07
C CYS A 7 -46.84 -6.78 -1.20
N GLY A 8 -48.12 -6.50 -0.99
CA GLY A 8 -49.17 -6.97 -1.89
C GLY A 8 -49.68 -8.34 -1.47
N PHE A 9 -50.34 -8.41 -0.30
CA PHE A 9 -50.85 -9.65 0.30
C PHE A 9 -52.37 -9.77 0.21
N GLU A 10 -53.01 -8.96 -0.64
CA GLU A 10 -54.47 -8.80 -0.72
C GLU A 10 -55.17 -10.08 -1.25
N PHE A 11 -54.43 -10.90 -2.00
CA PHE A 11 -54.90 -12.16 -2.55
C PHE A 11 -54.35 -13.40 -1.82
N ALA A 12 -53.57 -13.22 -0.74
CA ALA A 12 -52.96 -14.32 -0.01
C ALA A 12 -54.01 -15.15 0.74
N LYS A 13 -53.95 -16.49 0.59
CA LYS A 13 -54.86 -17.44 1.26
C LYS A 13 -54.05 -18.54 1.97
N PRO A 14 -54.50 -19.05 3.12
CA PRO A 14 -53.89 -20.22 3.76
C PRO A 14 -54.19 -21.49 2.96
N LEU A 15 -53.19 -22.35 2.80
CA LEU A 15 -53.37 -23.70 2.23
C LEU A 15 -54.19 -24.57 3.22
N PRO A 16 -55.17 -25.37 2.76
CA PRO A 16 -56.08 -26.13 3.62
C PRO A 16 -55.44 -27.41 4.19
N VAL A 17 -54.43 -27.25 5.07
CA VAL A 17 -53.72 -28.38 5.69
C VAL A 17 -54.67 -29.22 6.55
N ASN A 18 -54.91 -30.46 6.11
CA ASN A 18 -55.84 -31.46 6.65
C ASN A 18 -57.35 -31.15 6.50
N ARG A 19 -57.96 -31.73 5.46
CA ARG A 19 -59.25 -32.42 5.61
C ARG A 19 -59.06 -33.92 5.41
N ALA A 20 -59.87 -34.72 6.09
CA ALA A 20 -59.60 -36.15 6.24
C ALA A 20 -59.92 -36.94 4.96
N GLN A 21 -58.95 -37.78 4.54
CA GLN A 21 -59.13 -39.02 3.79
C GLN A 21 -60.31 -39.05 2.80
N SER A 22 -60.22 -38.22 1.76
CA SER A 22 -61.00 -38.33 0.53
C SER A 22 -60.03 -38.54 -0.63
N GLU A 23 -60.16 -39.66 -1.35
CA GLU A 23 -59.22 -40.01 -2.43
C GLU A 23 -59.39 -39.04 -3.62
N GLY A 24 -58.41 -38.16 -3.82
CA GLY A 24 -58.33 -37.26 -4.98
C GLY A 24 -58.64 -35.78 -4.74
N ASP A 25 -58.68 -35.30 -3.49
CA ASP A 25 -58.77 -33.85 -3.23
C ASP A 25 -57.40 -33.18 -3.50
N ASP A 26 -57.42 -32.15 -4.35
CA ASP A 26 -56.27 -31.48 -4.96
C ASP A 26 -55.75 -30.36 -4.04
N ASP A 27 -54.42 -30.18 -3.92
CA ASP A 27 -53.75 -29.19 -3.03
C ASP A 27 -53.93 -27.75 -3.56
N SER A 28 -55.18 -27.35 -3.65
CA SER A 28 -55.70 -26.27 -4.47
C SER A 28 -56.67 -25.40 -3.67
N VAL A 29 -56.64 -24.11 -3.97
CA VAL A 29 -57.50 -23.11 -3.35
C VAL A 29 -58.31 -22.44 -4.44
N ASP A 30 -59.64 -22.44 -4.29
CA ASP A 30 -60.52 -21.73 -5.22
C ASP A 30 -60.25 -20.22 -5.18
N VAL A 31 -60.06 -19.62 -6.35
CA VAL A 31 -59.82 -18.21 -6.60
C VAL A 31 -60.85 -17.72 -7.63
N LEU A 32 -61.25 -16.45 -7.54
CA LEU A 32 -62.13 -15.86 -8.54
C LEU A 32 -61.41 -15.85 -9.90
N CYS A 33 -61.96 -16.58 -10.89
CA CYS A 33 -61.47 -16.53 -12.27
C CYS A 33 -61.44 -15.07 -12.76
N TRP A 34 -60.47 -14.73 -13.61
CA TRP A 34 -60.28 -13.37 -14.08
C TRP A 34 -61.46 -12.90 -14.95
N GLN A 35 -61.91 -11.64 -14.79
CA GLN A 35 -63.09 -11.12 -15.47
C GLN A 35 -62.87 -9.71 -16.02
N SER A 36 -63.03 -9.56 -17.35
CA SER A 36 -62.89 -8.27 -18.07
C SER A 36 -63.91 -7.19 -17.68
N THR A 37 -64.89 -7.52 -16.84
CA THR A 37 -65.90 -6.62 -16.28
C THR A 37 -65.50 -5.99 -14.95
N VAL A 38 -64.42 -6.49 -14.32
CA VAL A 38 -63.91 -6.02 -13.02
C VAL A 38 -62.72 -5.09 -13.26
N LEU A 39 -62.54 -4.09 -12.39
CA LEU A 39 -61.39 -3.19 -12.44
C LEU A 39 -60.08 -3.99 -12.25
N PRO A 40 -59.04 -3.81 -13.09
CA PRO A 40 -57.78 -4.57 -12.98
C PRO A 40 -57.12 -4.49 -11.60
N LEU A 41 -57.28 -3.37 -10.88
CA LEU A 41 -56.75 -3.18 -9.53
C LEU A 41 -57.42 -4.07 -8.46
N CYS A 42 -58.53 -4.73 -8.78
CA CYS A 42 -59.27 -5.63 -7.89
C CYS A 42 -59.03 -7.12 -8.21
N GLN A 43 -58.12 -7.44 -9.14
CA GLN A 43 -57.78 -8.81 -9.54
C GLN A 43 -56.25 -8.98 -9.69
N PRO A 44 -55.72 -10.22 -9.69
CA PRO A 44 -54.32 -10.48 -10.00
C PRO A 44 -53.94 -9.99 -11.41
N GLN A 45 -52.74 -9.41 -11.55
CA GLN A 45 -52.24 -8.91 -12.84
C GLN A 45 -51.98 -10.07 -13.82
N LEU A 46 -52.60 -10.01 -15.01
CA LEU A 46 -52.49 -11.08 -16.01
C LEU A 46 -51.05 -11.40 -16.42
N ASP A 47 -50.17 -10.40 -16.51
CA ASP A 47 -48.78 -10.56 -16.96
C ASP A 47 -47.93 -11.50 -16.08
N TYR A 48 -48.35 -11.76 -14.84
CA TYR A 48 -47.64 -12.62 -13.88
C TYR A 48 -48.49 -13.81 -13.38
N SER A 49 -49.81 -13.80 -13.61
CA SER A 49 -50.74 -14.80 -13.07
C SER A 49 -50.69 -16.12 -13.85
N SER A 50 -50.83 -17.26 -13.16
CA SER A 50 -50.71 -18.59 -13.76
C SER A 50 -51.95 -19.03 -14.56
N PRO A 51 -51.78 -19.88 -15.61
CA PRO A 51 -52.88 -20.28 -16.49
C PRO A 51 -54.06 -20.91 -15.77
N GLU A 52 -53.80 -21.81 -14.81
CA GLU A 52 -54.83 -22.51 -14.04
C GLU A 52 -55.58 -21.58 -13.08
N THR A 53 -54.92 -20.57 -12.50
CA THR A 53 -55.59 -19.57 -11.64
C THR A 53 -56.49 -18.66 -12.48
N VAL A 54 -55.99 -18.19 -13.64
CA VAL A 54 -56.72 -17.26 -14.51
C VAL A 54 -57.91 -17.93 -15.22
N ILE A 55 -57.73 -19.17 -15.71
CA ILE A 55 -58.70 -19.87 -16.57
C ILE A 55 -59.62 -20.80 -15.76
N ASN A 56 -59.07 -21.58 -14.81
CA ASN A 56 -59.82 -22.60 -14.08
C ASN A 56 -60.28 -22.15 -12.68
N GLY A 57 -59.78 -21.01 -12.19
CA GLY A 57 -60.11 -20.51 -10.85
C GLY A 57 -59.47 -21.30 -9.72
N ARG A 58 -58.38 -22.04 -9.96
CA ARG A 58 -57.64 -22.79 -8.92
C ARG A 58 -56.21 -22.31 -8.82
N ALA A 59 -55.76 -22.02 -7.61
CA ALA A 59 -54.34 -21.77 -7.30
C ALA A 59 -53.78 -22.91 -6.44
N THR A 60 -52.61 -23.42 -6.82
CA THR A 60 -51.80 -24.39 -6.05
C THR A 60 -50.44 -23.76 -5.71
N PRO A 61 -49.59 -24.37 -4.87
CA PRO A 61 -48.22 -23.88 -4.68
C PRO A 61 -47.42 -23.77 -5.99
N SER A 62 -47.71 -24.62 -6.98
CA SER A 62 -47.14 -24.56 -8.33
C SER A 62 -47.60 -23.34 -9.14
N SER A 63 -48.73 -22.71 -8.78
CA SER A 63 -49.21 -21.45 -9.37
C SER A 63 -48.32 -20.27 -8.98
N ASP A 64 -47.91 -20.19 -7.71
CA ASP A 64 -46.95 -19.18 -7.25
C ASP A 64 -45.58 -19.35 -7.93
N MET A 65 -45.16 -20.59 -8.17
CA MET A 65 -43.91 -20.89 -8.87
C MET A 65 -43.90 -20.40 -10.33
N PHE A 66 -45.06 -20.37 -11.02
CA PHE A 66 -45.17 -19.73 -12.32
C PHE A 66 -44.95 -18.21 -12.24
N SER A 67 -45.55 -17.56 -11.24
CA SER A 67 -45.39 -16.13 -10.96
C SER A 67 -43.92 -15.78 -10.64
N VAL A 68 -43.22 -16.64 -9.89
CA VAL A 68 -41.78 -16.55 -9.64
C VAL A 68 -40.97 -16.69 -10.93
N GLY A 69 -41.36 -17.60 -11.83
CA GLY A 69 -40.75 -17.73 -13.16
C GLY A 69 -40.89 -16.46 -14.02
N MET A 70 -42.09 -15.85 -14.04
CA MET A 70 -42.33 -14.60 -14.78
C MET A 70 -41.60 -13.41 -14.16
N LEU A 71 -41.50 -13.35 -12.83
CA LEU A 71 -40.70 -12.35 -12.12
C LEU A 71 -39.20 -12.50 -12.44
N LEU A 72 -38.66 -13.71 -12.38
CA LEU A 72 -37.25 -13.99 -12.67
C LEU A 72 -36.90 -13.64 -14.13
N TYR A 73 -37.81 -13.88 -15.07
CA TYR A 73 -37.69 -13.39 -16.44
C TYR A 73 -37.67 -11.85 -16.51
N ALA A 74 -38.66 -11.19 -15.90
CA ALA A 74 -38.80 -9.73 -15.94
C ALA A 74 -37.58 -9.01 -15.34
N LEU A 75 -36.99 -9.54 -14.26
CA LEU A 75 -35.77 -9.00 -13.64
C LEU A 75 -34.56 -8.99 -14.60
N HIS A 76 -34.45 -10.00 -15.46
CA HIS A 76 -33.41 -10.08 -16.49
C HIS A 76 -33.78 -9.36 -17.80
N ASN A 77 -35.05 -9.02 -17.99
CA ASN A 77 -35.59 -8.39 -19.20
C ASN A 77 -36.08 -6.95 -18.96
N ASN A 78 -35.34 -6.16 -18.17
CA ASN A 78 -35.61 -4.74 -17.89
C ASN A 78 -37.04 -4.43 -17.37
N GLY A 79 -37.67 -5.37 -16.66
CA GLY A 79 -39.03 -5.25 -16.12
C GLY A 79 -40.15 -5.72 -17.06
N TYR A 80 -39.85 -6.16 -18.28
CA TYR A 80 -40.86 -6.62 -19.23
C TYR A 80 -41.15 -8.13 -19.07
N SER A 81 -42.41 -8.47 -18.81
CA SER A 81 -42.94 -9.84 -18.88
C SER A 81 -42.72 -10.49 -20.25
N LEU A 82 -42.65 -11.82 -20.32
CA LEU A 82 -42.43 -12.56 -21.57
C LEU A 82 -43.56 -12.35 -22.61
N PHE A 83 -44.78 -12.04 -22.15
CA PHE A 83 -45.91 -11.66 -22.98
C PHE A 83 -46.77 -10.58 -22.27
N PRO A 84 -46.68 -9.28 -22.67
CA PRO A 84 -47.48 -8.22 -22.05
C PRO A 84 -48.93 -8.27 -22.55
N CYS A 85 -49.85 -8.62 -21.66
CA CYS A 85 -51.26 -8.86 -21.93
C CYS A 85 -52.09 -7.58 -22.01
N LYS A 86 -51.65 -6.50 -21.33
CA LYS A 86 -52.36 -5.21 -21.25
C LYS A 86 -53.83 -5.38 -20.87
N ASP A 87 -54.07 -6.13 -19.82
CA ASP A 87 -55.40 -6.49 -19.28
C ASP A 87 -56.36 -7.16 -20.27
N SER A 88 -55.86 -7.74 -21.37
CA SER A 88 -56.67 -8.48 -22.35
C SER A 88 -56.56 -9.99 -22.15
N TYR A 89 -57.66 -10.61 -21.70
CA TYR A 89 -57.79 -12.07 -21.58
C TYR A 89 -57.55 -12.83 -22.90
N ALA A 90 -57.92 -12.23 -24.04
CA ALA A 90 -57.66 -12.82 -25.35
C ALA A 90 -56.16 -12.83 -25.69
N ALA A 91 -55.44 -11.76 -25.35
CA ALA A 91 -53.98 -11.72 -25.48
C ALA A 91 -53.30 -12.71 -24.52
N TYR A 92 -53.76 -12.78 -23.27
CA TYR A 92 -53.28 -13.74 -22.27
C TYR A 92 -53.42 -15.20 -22.76
N ARG A 93 -54.62 -15.62 -23.18
CA ARG A 93 -54.86 -16.98 -23.70
C ARG A 93 -54.01 -17.30 -24.94
N THR A 94 -53.71 -16.30 -25.76
CA THR A 94 -52.81 -16.45 -26.91
C THR A 94 -51.34 -16.59 -26.48
N GLY A 95 -50.90 -15.82 -25.48
CA GLY A 95 -49.57 -15.93 -24.87
C GLY A 95 -49.31 -17.27 -24.19
N VAL A 96 -50.27 -17.76 -23.38
CA VAL A 96 -50.18 -19.07 -22.72
C VAL A 96 -50.01 -20.23 -23.71
N ASN A 97 -50.66 -20.17 -24.88
CA ASN A 97 -50.43 -21.17 -25.94
C ASN A 97 -49.03 -21.09 -26.55
N GLN A 98 -48.38 -19.92 -26.56
CA GLN A 98 -47.00 -19.76 -27.01
C GLN A 98 -45.98 -20.25 -25.97
N LEU A 99 -46.33 -20.30 -24.66
CA LEU A 99 -45.46 -20.84 -23.60
C LEU A 99 -45.14 -22.34 -23.80
N LYS A 100 -45.97 -23.09 -24.52
CA LYS A 100 -45.67 -24.49 -24.89
C LYS A 100 -44.45 -24.60 -25.83
N HIS A 101 -44.06 -23.50 -26.48
CA HIS A 101 -42.99 -23.45 -27.48
C HIS A 101 -42.07 -22.22 -27.31
N ILE A 102 -41.72 -21.87 -26.06
CA ILE A 102 -40.75 -20.78 -25.77
C ILE A 102 -39.45 -21.03 -26.55
N LYS A 103 -39.08 -20.07 -27.39
CA LYS A 103 -37.86 -20.14 -28.20
C LYS A 103 -36.66 -19.71 -27.35
N ALA A 104 -35.51 -20.37 -27.54
CA ALA A 104 -34.26 -19.99 -26.88
C ALA A 104 -33.91 -18.49 -27.08
N THR A 105 -34.29 -17.92 -28.24
CA THR A 105 -34.12 -16.49 -28.54
C THR A 105 -34.89 -15.55 -27.61
N GLN A 106 -36.02 -15.97 -27.04
CA GLN A 106 -36.79 -15.18 -26.07
C GLN A 106 -36.14 -15.19 -24.68
N LEU A 107 -35.32 -16.19 -24.37
CA LEU A 107 -34.65 -16.39 -23.07
C LEU A 107 -33.16 -15.99 -23.09
N ILE A 108 -32.70 -15.22 -24.09
CA ILE A 108 -31.30 -14.81 -24.22
C ILE A 108 -30.80 -13.99 -23.01
N GLY A 109 -31.65 -13.13 -22.45
CA GLY A 109 -31.27 -12.29 -21.28
C GLY A 109 -31.08 -13.06 -19.97
N LEU A 110 -31.51 -14.33 -19.90
CA LEU A 110 -31.34 -15.18 -18.73
C LEU A 110 -30.01 -15.93 -18.75
N PRO A 111 -29.33 -16.09 -17.58
CA PRO A 111 -28.17 -16.96 -17.43
C PRO A 111 -28.48 -18.39 -17.85
N GLU A 112 -27.50 -19.07 -18.43
CA GLU A 112 -27.69 -20.42 -18.99
C GLU A 112 -28.05 -21.45 -17.92
N SER A 113 -27.49 -21.32 -16.72
CA SER A 113 -27.80 -22.13 -15.53
C SER A 113 -29.23 -21.95 -14.99
N VAL A 114 -29.98 -20.96 -15.48
CA VAL A 114 -31.35 -20.62 -15.06
C VAL A 114 -32.37 -20.84 -16.17
N ARG A 115 -31.92 -20.80 -17.43
CA ARG A 115 -32.77 -20.78 -18.64
C ARG A 115 -33.75 -21.96 -18.71
N ASP A 116 -33.28 -23.18 -18.43
CA ASP A 116 -34.12 -24.38 -18.47
C ASP A 116 -35.09 -24.46 -17.28
N TYR A 117 -34.67 -24.02 -16.09
CA TYR A 117 -35.55 -23.98 -14.92
C TYR A 117 -36.66 -22.93 -15.07
N VAL A 118 -36.37 -21.75 -15.65
CA VAL A 118 -37.42 -20.78 -16.01
C VAL A 118 -38.35 -21.36 -17.06
N LYS A 119 -37.84 -22.10 -18.06
CA LYS A 119 -38.68 -22.79 -19.05
C LYS A 119 -39.61 -23.84 -18.40
N MET A 120 -39.18 -24.53 -17.34
CA MET A 120 -40.03 -25.42 -16.55
C MET A 120 -41.06 -24.66 -15.70
N LEU A 121 -40.65 -23.59 -14.99
CA LEU A 121 -41.54 -22.75 -14.17
C LEU A 121 -42.65 -22.10 -15.00
N LEU A 122 -42.33 -21.67 -16.23
CA LEU A 122 -43.27 -21.08 -17.18
C LEU A 122 -44.11 -22.10 -17.96
N HIS A 123 -44.02 -23.39 -17.64
CA HIS A 123 -44.79 -24.42 -18.32
C HIS A 123 -46.30 -24.31 -17.96
N PRO A 124 -47.22 -24.37 -18.95
CA PRO A 124 -48.65 -24.25 -18.66
C PRO A 124 -49.20 -25.32 -17.73
N ASP A 125 -48.68 -26.54 -17.79
CA ASP A 125 -49.16 -27.65 -16.94
C ASP A 125 -48.43 -27.63 -15.58
N PRO A 126 -49.12 -27.51 -14.42
CA PRO A 126 -48.49 -27.31 -13.11
C PRO A 126 -47.49 -28.38 -12.70
N ASN A 127 -47.79 -29.65 -13.00
CA ASN A 127 -47.01 -30.83 -12.59
C ASN A 127 -45.59 -30.91 -13.20
N VAL A 128 -45.23 -29.97 -14.09
CA VAL A 128 -43.91 -29.88 -14.73
C VAL A 128 -43.03 -28.80 -14.06
N ARG A 129 -43.60 -27.97 -13.19
CA ARG A 129 -42.91 -26.88 -12.50
C ARG A 129 -42.18 -27.44 -11.26
N PRO A 130 -40.89 -27.11 -11.04
CA PRO A 130 -40.13 -27.63 -9.89
C PRO A 130 -40.58 -27.00 -8.58
N ASP A 131 -40.39 -27.73 -7.48
CA ASP A 131 -40.78 -27.26 -6.14
C ASP A 131 -39.90 -26.10 -5.63
N PRO A 132 -40.41 -25.26 -4.69
CA PRO A 132 -39.61 -24.22 -4.03
C PRO A 132 -38.31 -24.76 -3.41
N HIS A 133 -38.39 -25.95 -2.81
CA HIS A 133 -37.24 -26.63 -2.19
C HIS A 133 -36.26 -27.22 -3.20
N GLU A 134 -36.63 -27.36 -4.47
CA GLU A 134 -35.72 -27.75 -5.55
C GLU A 134 -35.10 -26.52 -6.19
N LEU A 135 -35.88 -25.46 -6.42
CA LEU A 135 -35.40 -24.18 -6.93
C LEU A 135 -34.29 -23.58 -6.04
N LEU A 136 -34.39 -23.72 -4.72
CA LEU A 136 -33.35 -23.28 -3.78
C LEU A 136 -32.04 -24.08 -3.85
N LYS A 137 -32.03 -25.28 -4.42
CA LYS A 137 -30.82 -26.12 -4.58
C LYS A 137 -29.96 -25.71 -5.79
N LEU A 138 -30.47 -24.83 -6.66
CA LEU A 138 -29.76 -24.46 -7.89
C LEU A 138 -28.48 -23.66 -7.61
N THR A 139 -27.42 -23.96 -8.38
CA THR A 139 -26.11 -23.29 -8.28
C THR A 139 -26.20 -21.78 -8.50
N PHE A 140 -27.22 -21.29 -9.22
CA PHE A 140 -27.48 -19.86 -9.41
C PHE A 140 -27.72 -19.09 -8.10
N PHE A 141 -28.38 -19.70 -7.11
CA PHE A 141 -28.62 -19.05 -5.80
C PHE A 141 -27.43 -19.18 -4.83
N HIS A 142 -26.41 -19.98 -5.17
CA HIS A 142 -25.21 -20.19 -4.37
C HIS A 142 -24.12 -19.13 -4.66
N ASP A 143 -24.52 -17.85 -4.69
CA ASP A 143 -23.60 -16.72 -4.87
C ASP A 143 -22.76 -16.45 -3.59
N PRO A 144 -21.42 -16.30 -3.69
CA PRO A 144 -20.57 -16.03 -2.53
C PRO A 144 -20.84 -14.67 -1.86
N GLY A 145 -21.40 -13.69 -2.58
CA GLY A 145 -21.87 -12.43 -2.01
C GLY A 145 -23.13 -12.60 -1.16
N VAL A 146 -24.12 -13.37 -1.65
CA VAL A 146 -25.34 -13.72 -0.89
C VAL A 146 -24.99 -14.52 0.37
N SER A 147 -24.13 -15.53 0.26
CA SER A 147 -23.66 -16.30 1.42
C SER A 147 -22.89 -15.43 2.44
N ALA A 148 -22.07 -14.48 1.96
CA ALA A 148 -21.41 -13.49 2.82
C ALA A 148 -22.39 -12.51 3.49
N LEU A 149 -23.56 -12.24 2.90
CA LEU A 149 -24.61 -11.42 3.52
C LEU A 149 -25.45 -12.19 4.54
N GLN A 150 -25.70 -13.48 4.33
CA GLN A 150 -26.36 -14.35 5.32
C GLN A 150 -25.50 -14.49 6.58
N SER A 151 -24.22 -14.84 6.41
CA SER A 151 -23.26 -14.94 7.52
C SER A 151 -22.94 -13.59 8.19
N LEU A 152 -23.17 -12.45 7.51
CA LEU A 152 -23.15 -11.12 8.13
C LEU A 152 -24.36 -10.89 9.05
N ASP A 153 -25.56 -11.35 8.69
CA ASP A 153 -26.73 -11.22 9.57
C ASP A 153 -26.63 -12.16 10.80
N GLU A 154 -26.10 -13.38 10.61
CA GLU A 154 -25.83 -14.36 11.68
C GLU A 154 -24.72 -13.92 12.65
N LEU A 155 -23.85 -13.01 12.22
CA LEU A 155 -22.64 -12.55 12.91
C LEU A 155 -22.87 -12.10 14.36
N ARG A 156 -24.05 -11.55 14.66
CA ARG A 156 -24.43 -11.13 16.02
C ARG A 156 -24.56 -12.30 17.01
N GLN A 157 -24.83 -13.50 16.52
CA GLN A 157 -24.95 -14.73 17.32
C GLN A 157 -23.59 -15.41 17.55
N LEU A 158 -22.61 -15.14 16.68
CA LEU A 158 -21.27 -15.72 16.75
C LEU A 158 -20.42 -15.12 17.88
N ASP A 159 -19.42 -15.87 18.34
CA ASP A 159 -18.44 -15.42 19.32
C ASP A 159 -17.39 -14.47 18.70
N ASN A 160 -16.70 -13.69 19.54
CA ASN A 160 -15.71 -12.71 19.09
C ASN A 160 -14.57 -13.31 18.25
N LEU A 161 -14.16 -14.57 18.49
CA LEU A 161 -13.10 -15.23 17.74
C LEU A 161 -13.59 -15.64 16.36
N ALA A 162 -14.79 -16.22 16.24
CA ALA A 162 -15.43 -16.47 14.94
C ALA A 162 -15.65 -15.17 14.14
N ARG A 163 -16.16 -14.10 14.77
CA ARG A 163 -16.28 -12.78 14.13
C ARG A 163 -14.93 -12.25 13.63
N SER A 164 -13.87 -12.39 14.42
CA SER A 164 -12.52 -11.95 14.01
C SER A 164 -11.96 -12.71 12.78
N ARG A 165 -12.40 -13.95 12.56
CA ARG A 165 -12.09 -14.74 11.35
C ARG A 165 -12.92 -14.26 10.17
N PHE A 166 -14.23 -14.05 10.37
CA PHE A 166 -15.12 -13.53 9.34
C PHE A 166 -14.65 -12.17 8.80
N TYR A 167 -14.35 -11.21 9.69
CA TYR A 167 -13.89 -9.87 9.30
C TYR A 167 -12.57 -9.86 8.49
N LYS A 168 -11.72 -10.89 8.61
CA LYS A 168 -10.50 -11.03 7.78
C LYS A 168 -10.80 -11.47 6.35
N ASN A 169 -11.88 -12.23 6.14
CA ASN A 169 -12.29 -12.73 4.83
C ASN A 169 -13.23 -11.74 4.11
N LEU A 170 -14.02 -10.99 4.87
CA LEU A 170 -15.01 -10.01 4.39
C LEU A 170 -14.51 -9.01 3.32
N PRO A 171 -13.25 -8.51 3.34
CA PRO A 171 -12.73 -7.65 2.26
C PRO A 171 -12.85 -8.28 0.86
N LEU A 172 -12.70 -9.61 0.74
CA LEU A 172 -12.84 -10.31 -0.54
C LEU A 172 -14.29 -10.27 -1.04
N SER A 173 -15.25 -10.56 -0.15
CA SER A 173 -16.69 -10.50 -0.46
C SER A 173 -17.15 -9.07 -0.81
N ILE A 174 -16.62 -8.06 -0.11
CA ILE A 174 -16.87 -6.63 -0.41
C ILE A 174 -16.47 -6.26 -1.85
N ARG A 175 -15.47 -6.95 -2.44
CA ARG A 175 -15.09 -6.70 -3.84
C ARG A 175 -16.14 -7.11 -4.85
N ILE A 176 -16.91 -8.15 -4.53
CA ILE A 176 -17.99 -8.74 -5.33
C ILE A 176 -19.30 -7.97 -5.13
N LEU A 177 -19.57 -7.55 -3.89
CA LEU A 177 -20.84 -6.93 -3.51
C LEU A 177 -21.06 -5.53 -4.15
N PRO A 178 -22.28 -5.23 -4.63
CA PRO A 178 -22.63 -3.91 -5.15
C PRO A 178 -22.43 -2.76 -4.16
N LYS A 179 -21.88 -1.64 -4.64
CA LYS A 179 -21.58 -0.41 -3.87
C LYS A 179 -22.71 0.02 -2.90
N ARG A 180 -23.96 -0.03 -3.35
CA ARG A 180 -25.15 0.35 -2.55
C ARG A 180 -25.37 -0.55 -1.34
N ILE A 181 -25.09 -1.85 -1.47
CA ILE A 181 -25.21 -2.83 -0.37
C ILE A 181 -24.05 -2.65 0.61
N ASN A 182 -22.83 -2.44 0.11
CA ASN A 182 -21.66 -2.12 0.93
C ASN A 182 -21.89 -0.87 1.79
N LEU A 183 -22.44 0.22 1.22
CA LEU A 183 -22.76 1.45 1.95
C LEU A 183 -23.92 1.32 2.96
N HIS A 184 -25.09 0.82 2.54
CA HIS A 184 -26.32 0.91 3.35
C HIS A 184 -26.70 -0.36 4.14
N ARG A 185 -25.94 -1.45 3.99
CA ARG A 185 -26.10 -2.69 4.76
C ARG A 185 -24.81 -3.08 5.47
N VAL A 186 -23.73 -3.34 4.72
CA VAL A 186 -22.48 -3.86 5.29
C VAL A 186 -21.85 -2.85 6.24
N TYR A 187 -21.54 -1.63 5.76
CA TYR A 187 -20.98 -0.57 6.60
C TYR A 187 -21.85 -0.24 7.81
N SER A 188 -23.18 -0.21 7.64
CA SER A 188 -24.12 0.05 8.74
C SER A 188 -23.91 -0.94 9.90
N GLN A 189 -23.87 -2.24 9.61
CA GLN A 189 -23.65 -3.27 10.63
C GLN A 189 -22.22 -3.22 11.20
N LEU A 190 -21.20 -3.01 10.36
CA LEU A 190 -19.80 -2.86 10.82
C LEU A 190 -19.60 -1.64 11.73
N SER A 191 -20.40 -0.57 11.57
CA SER A 191 -20.29 0.65 12.38
C SER A 191 -20.80 0.51 13.82
N GLU A 192 -21.61 -0.53 14.11
CA GLU A 192 -22.07 -0.86 15.46
C GLU A 192 -20.92 -1.47 16.30
N GLU A 193 -20.05 -2.26 15.68
CA GLU A 193 -18.92 -2.95 16.34
C GLU A 193 -17.78 -2.01 16.75
N PHE A 194 -17.82 -0.73 16.36
CA PHE A 194 -16.92 0.31 16.88
C PHE A 194 -17.01 0.52 18.40
N VAL A 195 -18.05 -0.02 19.06
CA VAL A 195 -18.20 -0.02 20.52
C VAL A 195 -17.16 -0.91 21.22
N ASN A 196 -16.55 -1.88 20.52
CA ASN A 196 -15.57 -2.82 21.09
C ASN A 196 -14.16 -2.58 20.51
N PRO A 197 -13.25 -1.87 21.21
CA PRO A 197 -11.92 -1.53 20.69
C PRO A 197 -11.08 -2.72 20.23
N ASN A 198 -11.26 -3.90 20.84
CA ASN A 198 -10.52 -5.11 20.48
C ASN A 198 -10.92 -5.69 19.12
N MET A 199 -12.12 -5.38 18.61
CA MET A 199 -12.61 -5.85 17.31
C MET A 199 -12.27 -4.87 16.17
N VAL A 200 -12.07 -3.59 16.50
CA VAL A 200 -11.76 -2.52 15.52
C VAL A 200 -10.59 -2.87 14.57
N PRO A 201 -9.46 -3.47 14.99
CA PRO A 201 -8.38 -3.87 14.08
C PRO A 201 -8.80 -4.85 12.97
N PHE A 202 -9.83 -5.66 13.20
CA PHE A 202 -10.34 -6.62 12.22
C PHE A 202 -11.47 -6.03 11.36
N VAL A 203 -12.30 -5.15 11.95
CA VAL A 203 -13.41 -4.46 11.28
C VAL A 203 -12.92 -3.30 10.38
N LEU A 204 -11.78 -2.71 10.69
CA LEU A 204 -11.23 -1.55 9.97
C LEU A 204 -10.77 -1.86 8.52
N PRO A 205 -10.04 -2.95 8.21
CA PRO A 205 -9.69 -3.29 6.82
C PRO A 205 -10.87 -3.43 5.84
N PRO A 206 -11.97 -4.18 6.14
CA PRO A 206 -13.11 -4.23 5.23
C PRO A 206 -13.79 -2.86 5.05
N ILE A 207 -13.80 -1.99 6.07
CA ILE A 207 -14.31 -0.62 5.92
C ILE A 207 -13.42 0.20 4.97
N LEU A 208 -12.10 0.06 5.04
CA LEU A 208 -11.18 0.82 4.19
C LEU A 208 -11.29 0.42 2.70
N GLU A 209 -11.56 -0.85 2.38
CA GLU A 209 -11.93 -1.31 1.04
C GLU A 209 -13.27 -0.70 0.56
N ILE A 210 -14.24 -0.46 1.47
CA ILE A 210 -15.46 0.29 1.14
C ILE A 210 -15.14 1.78 0.91
N VAL A 211 -14.32 2.40 1.77
CA VAL A 211 -13.92 3.82 1.67
C VAL A 211 -13.21 4.12 0.35
N ASP A 212 -12.39 3.21 -0.16
CA ASP A 212 -11.73 3.37 -1.46
C ASP A 212 -12.74 3.45 -2.63
N ARG A 213 -13.79 2.64 -2.58
CA ARG A 213 -14.81 2.49 -3.64
C ARG A 213 -15.90 3.58 -3.68
N ILE A 214 -15.86 4.57 -2.78
CA ILE A 214 -16.90 5.61 -2.65
C ILE A 214 -16.37 7.03 -2.92
N SER A 215 -17.29 7.97 -3.14
CA SER A 215 -17.00 9.38 -3.32
C SER A 215 -16.66 10.08 -1.99
N ARG A 216 -16.05 11.26 -2.08
CA ARG A 216 -15.81 12.15 -0.92
C ARG A 216 -17.10 12.54 -0.20
N GLU A 217 -18.19 12.76 -0.96
CA GLU A 217 -19.48 13.17 -0.41
C GLU A 217 -20.16 12.03 0.37
N GLU A 218 -20.15 10.81 -0.18
CA GLU A 218 -20.64 9.60 0.50
C GLU A 218 -19.84 9.30 1.78
N PHE A 219 -18.51 9.50 1.73
CA PHE A 219 -17.63 9.34 2.89
C PHE A 219 -17.97 10.33 4.01
N THR A 220 -18.07 11.63 3.70
CA THR A 220 -18.36 12.68 4.68
C THR A 220 -19.77 12.58 5.26
N THR A 221 -20.77 12.17 4.47
CA THR A 221 -22.16 12.09 4.92
C THR A 221 -22.51 10.79 5.66
N VAL A 222 -22.00 9.64 5.22
CA VAL A 222 -22.39 8.32 5.76
C VAL A 222 -21.35 7.73 6.71
N ILE A 223 -20.05 7.84 6.39
CA ILE A 223 -18.99 7.12 7.11
C ILE A 223 -18.37 7.96 8.23
N LEU A 224 -18.02 9.22 7.95
CA LEU A 224 -17.33 10.10 8.90
C LEU A 224 -18.01 10.23 10.29
N PRO A 225 -19.36 10.34 10.40
CA PRO A 225 -20.02 10.54 11.70
C PRO A 225 -19.85 9.38 12.69
N SER A 226 -19.69 8.14 12.22
CA SER A 226 -19.36 6.98 13.06
C SER A 226 -17.86 6.74 13.11
N PHE A 227 -17.14 6.94 11.99
CA PHE A 227 -15.71 6.71 11.88
C PHE A 227 -14.85 7.63 12.76
N GLN A 228 -15.32 8.85 13.06
CA GLN A 228 -14.64 9.76 14.02
C GLN A 228 -14.32 9.09 15.37
N LYS A 229 -15.14 8.12 15.82
CA LYS A 229 -14.89 7.37 17.07
C LYS A 229 -13.64 6.51 16.94
N VAL A 230 -13.50 5.79 15.83
CA VAL A 230 -12.33 4.93 15.52
C VAL A 230 -11.03 5.75 15.51
N LEU A 231 -11.07 6.98 14.99
CA LEU A 231 -9.90 7.85 14.90
C LEU A 231 -9.42 8.41 16.25
N CYS A 232 -10.26 8.31 17.29
CA CYS A 232 -9.89 8.62 18.67
C CYS A 232 -9.32 7.40 19.43
N ILE A 233 -9.44 6.18 18.88
CA ILE A 233 -8.96 4.95 19.52
C ILE A 233 -7.44 4.83 19.31
N ARG A 234 -6.67 4.93 20.40
CA ARG A 234 -5.21 4.72 20.42
C ARG A 234 -4.80 3.28 20.73
N GLU A 235 -5.63 2.56 21.47
CA GLU A 235 -5.39 1.18 21.90
C GLU A 235 -6.55 0.29 21.44
N PRO A 236 -6.28 -0.89 20.85
CA PRO A 236 -4.97 -1.51 20.67
C PRO A 236 -4.16 -0.91 19.49
N VAL A 237 -2.82 -0.95 19.56
CA VAL A 237 -1.91 -0.26 18.61
C VAL A 237 -2.07 -0.71 17.15
N GLN A 238 -2.67 -1.88 16.91
CA GLN A 238 -3.03 -2.39 15.60
C GLN A 238 -4.02 -1.46 14.86
N VAL A 239 -4.85 -0.68 15.57
CA VAL A 239 -5.71 0.35 14.95
C VAL A 239 -4.85 1.42 14.26
N LEU A 240 -3.84 1.96 14.96
CA LEU A 240 -2.91 2.94 14.39
C LEU A 240 -2.14 2.37 13.19
N LEU A 241 -1.70 1.11 13.27
CA LEU A 241 -1.01 0.42 12.16
C LEU A 241 -1.88 0.36 10.89
N VAL A 242 -3.13 -0.10 11.02
CA VAL A 242 -4.04 -0.25 9.86
C VAL A 242 -4.45 1.11 9.28
N LEU A 243 -4.64 2.14 10.13
CA LEU A 243 -4.89 3.51 9.68
C LEU A 243 -3.69 4.07 8.89
N LEU A 244 -2.46 3.87 9.36
CA LEU A 244 -1.24 4.29 8.65
C LEU A 244 -1.05 3.56 7.31
N GLN A 245 -1.29 2.25 7.27
CA GLN A 245 -1.14 1.43 6.05
C GLN A 245 -2.05 1.92 4.91
N ASN A 246 -3.24 2.43 5.26
CA ASN A 246 -4.25 2.88 4.31
C ASN A 246 -4.34 4.41 4.22
N LEU A 247 -3.33 5.12 4.74
CA LEU A 247 -3.37 6.58 4.88
C LEU A 247 -3.49 7.28 3.51
N ASN A 248 -2.95 6.71 2.44
CA ASN A 248 -3.13 7.24 1.08
C ASN A 248 -4.60 7.28 0.65
N ILE A 249 -5.38 6.23 0.98
CA ILE A 249 -6.82 6.18 0.72
C ILE A 249 -7.50 7.29 1.52
N LEU A 250 -7.24 7.36 2.83
CA LEU A 250 -7.81 8.38 3.72
C LEU A 250 -7.50 9.81 3.23
N THR A 251 -6.25 10.09 2.87
CA THR A 251 -5.78 11.35 2.29
C THR A 251 -6.53 11.74 1.02
N SER A 252 -6.88 10.77 0.16
CA SER A 252 -7.68 11.07 -1.05
C SER A 252 -9.12 11.49 -0.72
N LYS A 253 -9.73 10.94 0.34
CA LYS A 253 -11.13 11.19 0.67
C LYS A 253 -11.32 12.41 1.57
N PHE A 254 -10.44 12.65 2.56
CA PHE A 254 -10.56 13.76 3.49
C PHE A 254 -10.45 15.15 2.84
N SER A 255 -11.12 16.13 3.45
CA SER A 255 -10.83 17.56 3.29
C SER A 255 -9.58 17.93 4.11
N PRO A 256 -8.74 18.90 3.70
CA PRO A 256 -7.60 19.34 4.50
C PRO A 256 -7.98 19.81 5.92
N VAL A 257 -9.19 20.35 6.10
CA VAL A 257 -9.70 20.77 7.43
C VAL A 257 -9.95 19.55 8.33
N ASP A 258 -10.69 18.55 7.83
CA ASP A 258 -10.96 17.31 8.56
C ASP A 258 -9.68 16.48 8.78
N PHE A 259 -8.76 16.49 7.81
CA PHE A 259 -7.46 15.86 7.94
C PHE A 259 -6.70 16.42 9.15
N ARG A 260 -6.63 17.74 9.29
CA ARG A 260 -5.98 18.40 10.45
C ARG A 260 -6.70 18.11 11.76
N LYS A 261 -8.03 17.98 11.75
CA LYS A 261 -8.84 17.66 12.93
C LYS A 261 -8.69 16.22 13.42
N TYR A 262 -8.69 15.23 12.51
CA TYR A 262 -8.76 13.81 12.89
C TYR A 262 -7.51 12.98 12.56
N MET A 263 -6.75 13.30 11.50
CA MET A 263 -5.54 12.54 11.13
C MET A 263 -4.29 13.02 11.87
N LEU A 264 -4.20 14.30 12.25
CA LEU A 264 -3.08 14.78 13.06
C LEU A 264 -2.96 14.04 14.41
N PRO A 265 -4.02 13.87 15.22
CA PRO A 265 -3.94 13.10 16.47
C PRO A 265 -3.41 11.67 16.25
N VAL A 266 -3.83 11.01 15.16
CA VAL A 266 -3.37 9.67 14.77
C VAL A 266 -1.87 9.69 14.44
N LEU A 267 -1.41 10.58 13.54
CA LEU A 267 0.00 10.72 13.18
C LEU A 267 0.89 11.04 14.39
N THR A 268 0.45 11.96 15.25
CA THR A 268 1.21 12.32 16.47
C THR A 268 1.28 11.17 17.47
N SER A 269 0.20 10.39 17.62
CA SER A 269 0.18 9.20 18.49
C SER A 269 1.06 8.08 17.92
N SER A 270 1.07 7.89 16.61
CA SER A 270 1.93 6.93 15.91
C SER A 270 3.42 7.22 16.08
N LEU A 271 3.85 8.49 16.01
CA LEU A 271 5.22 8.88 16.33
C LEU A 271 5.55 8.66 17.82
N GLU A 272 4.57 8.84 18.71
CA GLU A 272 4.73 8.62 20.15
C GLU A 272 4.64 7.15 20.59
N THR A 273 4.23 6.23 19.72
CA THR A 273 4.08 4.79 20.03
C THR A 273 5.44 4.10 20.25
N SER A 274 5.50 3.09 21.13
CA SER A 274 6.72 2.31 21.43
C SER A 274 7.09 1.30 20.33
N THR A 275 6.13 0.87 19.53
CA THR A 275 6.30 -0.09 18.43
C THR A 275 7.06 0.51 17.25
N THR A 276 8.29 0.04 17.02
CA THR A 276 9.20 0.57 15.98
C THR A 276 8.63 0.50 14.57
N SER A 277 7.88 -0.55 14.20
CA SER A 277 7.28 -0.69 12.87
C SER A 277 6.19 0.35 12.57
N ILE A 278 5.40 0.75 13.58
CA ILE A 278 4.40 1.82 13.45
C ILE A 278 5.10 3.17 13.23
N VAL A 279 6.16 3.44 14.00
CA VAL A 279 6.98 4.65 13.85
C VAL A 279 7.64 4.67 12.45
N GLN A 280 8.24 3.56 12.00
CA GLN A 280 8.92 3.49 10.69
C GLN A 280 7.95 3.71 9.52
N LEU A 281 6.73 3.15 9.59
CA LEU A 281 5.70 3.36 8.59
C LEU A 281 5.23 4.83 8.58
N CYS A 282 5.02 5.42 9.76
CA CYS A 282 4.66 6.84 9.89
C CYS A 282 5.75 7.76 9.32
N LEU A 283 7.03 7.49 9.60
CA LEU A 283 8.16 8.27 9.07
C LEU A 283 8.27 8.20 7.54
N LYS A 284 7.78 7.11 6.91
CA LYS A 284 7.77 6.93 5.46
C LYS A 284 6.66 7.70 4.75
N SER A 285 5.45 7.73 5.31
CA SER A 285 4.29 8.40 4.70
C SER A 285 4.09 9.87 5.10
N LEU A 286 4.63 10.30 6.24
CA LEU A 286 4.50 11.68 6.73
C LEU A 286 4.99 12.77 5.74
N PRO A 287 6.05 12.57 4.92
CA PRO A 287 6.45 13.54 3.90
C PRO A 287 5.39 13.76 2.80
N ASP A 288 4.75 12.69 2.33
CA ASP A 288 3.75 12.74 1.25
C ASP A 288 2.49 13.53 1.67
N VAL A 289 2.25 13.55 2.99
CA VAL A 289 1.17 14.25 3.69
C VAL A 289 1.52 15.70 4.05
N ALA A 290 2.81 16.05 4.13
CA ALA A 290 3.26 17.33 4.69
C ALA A 290 2.63 18.56 4.00
N GLN A 291 2.42 18.48 2.68
CA GLN A 291 1.72 19.48 1.86
C GLN A 291 0.27 19.82 2.31
N LEU A 292 -0.37 18.97 3.12
CA LEU A 292 -1.74 19.17 3.62
C LEU A 292 -1.77 19.83 5.01
N MET A 293 -0.63 19.92 5.70
CA MET A 293 -0.49 20.56 7.00
C MET A 293 -0.08 22.03 6.84
N ASP A 294 -0.48 22.90 7.77
CA ASP A 294 0.09 24.25 7.82
C ASP A 294 1.49 24.25 8.47
N PHE A 295 2.31 25.24 8.14
CA PHE A 295 3.60 25.45 8.79
C PHE A 295 3.56 25.46 10.35
N PRO A 296 2.62 26.16 11.02
CA PRO A 296 2.56 26.14 12.49
C PRO A 296 2.30 24.75 13.08
N VAL A 297 1.60 23.89 12.33
CA VAL A 297 1.34 22.50 12.71
C VAL A 297 2.62 21.67 12.58
N LEU A 298 3.33 21.77 11.46
CA LEU A 298 4.62 21.08 11.26
C LEU A 298 5.64 21.50 12.33
N LYS A 299 5.79 22.81 12.56
CA LYS A 299 6.69 23.37 13.58
C LYS A 299 6.33 22.94 15.00
N SER A 300 5.08 23.14 15.44
CA SER A 300 4.71 22.90 16.86
C SER A 300 4.49 21.43 17.21
N SER A 301 3.95 20.64 16.28
CA SER A 301 3.44 19.29 16.59
C SER A 301 4.24 18.16 15.96
N ILE A 302 4.95 18.38 14.85
CA ILE A 302 5.69 17.32 14.16
C ILE A 302 7.19 17.37 14.51
N VAL A 303 7.86 18.52 14.33
CA VAL A 303 9.32 18.63 14.56
C VAL A 303 9.74 18.18 15.99
N PRO A 304 9.10 18.62 17.10
CA PRO A 304 9.47 18.16 18.44
C PRO A 304 9.24 16.65 18.66
N ARG A 305 8.25 16.06 17.97
CA ARG A 305 7.98 14.61 18.03
C ARG A 305 8.99 13.80 17.24
N LEU A 306 9.46 14.31 16.10
CA LEU A 306 10.58 13.71 15.35
C LEU A 306 11.88 13.73 16.19
N LYS A 307 12.20 14.85 16.85
CA LYS A 307 13.33 14.93 17.80
C LYS A 307 13.21 13.89 18.92
N LYS A 308 12.04 13.81 19.57
CA LYS A 308 11.76 12.83 20.64
C LYS A 308 11.83 11.39 20.15
N ALA A 309 11.37 11.10 18.92
CA ALA A 309 11.47 9.79 18.30
C ALA A 309 12.92 9.39 17.98
N TYR A 310 13.75 10.32 17.49
CA TYR A 310 15.18 10.10 17.25
C TYR A 310 15.94 9.75 18.55
N LEU A 311 15.68 10.51 19.62
CA LEU A 311 16.32 10.30 20.93
C LEU A 311 15.89 8.97 21.58
N ARG A 312 14.62 8.57 21.44
CA ARG A 312 14.08 7.33 22.03
C ARG A 312 14.52 6.05 21.33
N ASN A 313 14.82 6.08 20.02
CA ASN A 313 15.17 4.87 19.27
C ASN A 313 16.69 4.72 19.18
N ASP A 314 17.27 3.65 19.73
CA ASP A 314 18.71 3.37 19.58
C ASP A 314 19.11 2.71 18.26
N LEU A 315 18.14 2.11 17.55
CA LEU A 315 18.38 1.48 16.25
C LEU A 315 18.81 2.51 15.21
N VAL A 316 20.01 2.33 14.64
CA VAL A 316 20.59 3.20 13.60
C VAL A 316 19.63 3.42 12.44
N SER A 317 18.92 2.37 11.99
CA SER A 317 17.93 2.46 10.91
C SER A 317 16.72 3.34 11.28
N MET A 318 16.26 3.31 12.53
CA MET A 318 15.15 4.17 12.99
C MET A 318 15.59 5.63 13.09
N ARG A 319 16.81 5.87 13.58
CA ARG A 319 17.45 7.20 13.57
C ARG A 319 17.59 7.73 12.13
N LEU A 320 18.01 6.89 11.19
CA LEU A 320 18.15 7.21 9.77
C LEU A 320 16.81 7.56 9.12
N GLU A 321 15.78 6.72 9.26
CA GLU A 321 14.44 7.00 8.73
C GLU A 321 13.89 8.33 9.29
N THR A 322 14.19 8.65 10.56
CA THR A 322 13.76 9.90 11.20
C THR A 322 14.45 11.12 10.57
N LEU A 323 15.75 11.03 10.27
CA LEU A 323 16.49 12.10 9.60
C LEU A 323 16.08 12.28 8.13
N ILE A 324 15.83 11.18 7.40
CA ILE A 324 15.32 11.24 6.02
C ILE A 324 13.92 11.88 6.00
N CYS A 325 13.06 11.56 6.97
CA CYS A 325 11.75 12.17 7.13
C CYS A 325 11.86 13.69 7.39
N LEU A 326 12.71 14.09 8.34
CA LEU A 326 12.99 15.50 8.66
C LEU A 326 13.54 16.28 7.46
N GLY A 327 14.46 15.68 6.70
CA GLY A 327 15.04 16.26 5.48
C GLY A 327 14.03 16.52 4.37
N LYS A 328 13.05 15.62 4.18
CA LYS A 328 11.95 15.83 3.23
C LYS A 328 10.92 16.87 3.71
N ILE A 329 10.62 16.90 5.00
CA ILE A 329 9.67 17.87 5.59
C ILE A 329 10.24 19.30 5.57
N LEU A 330 11.57 19.44 5.48
CA LEU A 330 12.28 20.72 5.47
C LEU A 330 11.78 21.72 4.41
N GLU A 331 11.34 21.23 3.23
CA GLU A 331 10.82 22.06 2.14
C GLU A 331 9.54 22.84 2.51
N TYR A 332 8.82 22.37 3.55
CA TYR A 332 7.58 22.93 4.08
C TYR A 332 7.78 23.75 5.38
N LEU A 333 9.03 24.03 5.78
CA LEU A 333 9.37 24.81 6.98
C LEU A 333 9.93 26.20 6.64
N ASP A 334 9.63 27.19 7.48
CA ASP A 334 10.21 28.52 7.39
C ASP A 334 11.71 28.53 7.77
N LYS A 335 12.48 29.42 7.13
CA LYS A 335 13.89 29.71 7.42
C LYS A 335 14.18 29.82 8.92
N TRP A 336 13.38 30.59 9.67
CA TRP A 336 13.59 30.77 11.12
C TRP A 336 13.49 29.45 11.90
N CYS A 337 12.55 28.57 11.53
CA CYS A 337 12.38 27.26 12.15
C CYS A 337 13.56 26.33 11.86
N VAL A 338 14.10 26.37 10.64
CA VAL A 338 15.27 25.55 10.29
C VAL A 338 16.51 26.03 11.04
N MET A 339 16.67 27.34 11.20
CA MET A 339 17.86 27.96 11.80
C MET A 339 17.92 27.83 13.33
N GLU A 340 16.80 28.05 14.03
CA GLU A 340 16.75 27.99 15.51
C GLU A 340 16.34 26.62 16.07
N ASP A 341 15.65 25.78 15.29
CA ASP A 341 15.08 24.51 15.79
C ASP A 341 15.76 23.29 15.15
N VAL A 342 15.89 23.26 13.82
CA VAL A 342 16.47 22.09 13.11
C VAL A 342 18.00 22.04 13.24
N PHE A 343 18.72 23.12 12.94
CA PHE A 343 20.18 23.12 12.94
C PHE A 343 20.82 22.85 14.31
N PRO A 344 20.34 23.41 15.46
CA PRO A 344 20.90 23.03 16.76
C PRO A 344 20.73 21.55 17.06
N PHE A 345 19.59 20.96 16.69
CA PHE A 345 19.37 19.51 16.82
C PHE A 345 20.27 18.68 15.91
N LEU A 346 20.64 19.14 14.72
CA LEU A 346 21.67 18.47 13.91
C LEU A 346 23.04 18.50 14.60
N VAL A 347 23.41 19.62 15.23
CA VAL A 347 24.67 19.76 16.00
C VAL A 347 24.68 18.89 17.27
N GLU A 348 23.52 18.61 17.86
CA GLU A 348 23.37 17.66 18.97
C GLU A 348 23.61 16.19 18.56
N ILE A 349 23.53 15.84 17.26
CA ILE A 349 23.70 14.47 16.77
C ILE A 349 25.18 14.07 16.76
N LYS A 350 25.64 13.57 17.91
CA LYS A 350 26.97 12.96 18.09
C LYS A 350 26.93 11.48 17.71
N SER A 351 26.79 11.18 16.43
CA SER A 351 26.86 9.80 15.89
C SER A 351 28.10 9.59 15.04
N ARG A 352 28.76 8.43 15.19
CA ARG A 352 29.91 7.98 14.40
C ARG A 352 29.53 7.01 13.26
N GLU A 353 28.24 6.79 13.05
CA GLU A 353 27.72 5.91 12.00
C GLU A 353 27.73 6.65 10.66
N PRO A 354 28.46 6.18 9.63
CA PRO A 354 28.63 6.91 8.37
C PRO A 354 27.30 7.17 7.66
N THR A 355 26.32 6.27 7.81
CA THR A 355 24.96 6.43 7.25
C THR A 355 24.18 7.58 7.89
N LEU A 356 24.37 7.83 9.20
CA LEU A 356 23.76 8.97 9.89
C LEU A 356 24.50 10.27 9.58
N ILE A 357 25.84 10.22 9.52
CA ILE A 357 26.68 11.35 9.12
C ILE A 357 26.33 11.85 7.70
N VAL A 358 26.15 10.94 6.74
CA VAL A 358 25.70 11.26 5.37
C VAL A 358 24.25 11.76 5.33
N ALA A 359 23.37 11.28 6.21
CA ALA A 359 22.01 11.81 6.33
C ALA A 359 22.00 13.26 6.83
N VAL A 360 22.83 13.60 7.83
CA VAL A 360 23.02 14.98 8.32
C VAL A 360 23.57 15.89 7.22
N LEU A 361 24.61 15.45 6.48
CA LEU A 361 25.10 16.16 5.28
C LEU A 361 23.99 16.41 4.25
N THR A 362 23.13 15.41 4.02
CA THR A 362 22.03 15.51 3.06
C THR A 362 21.00 16.56 3.48
N ILE A 363 20.66 16.64 4.78
CA ILE A 363 19.76 17.69 5.30
C ILE A 363 20.38 19.07 5.11
N TYR A 364 21.68 19.25 5.44
CA TYR A 364 22.37 20.53 5.21
C TYR A 364 22.44 20.90 3.72
N LYS A 365 22.65 19.94 2.82
CA LYS A 365 22.63 20.16 1.36
C LYS A 365 21.25 20.60 0.86
N VAL A 366 20.17 19.96 1.32
CA VAL A 366 18.79 20.36 0.99
C VAL A 366 18.48 21.76 1.52
N ALA A 367 18.86 22.05 2.78
CA ALA A 367 18.69 23.38 3.39
C ALA A 367 19.42 24.50 2.63
N PHE A 368 20.60 24.20 2.09
CA PHE A 368 21.45 25.12 1.34
C PHE A 368 20.93 25.37 -0.09
N VAL A 369 20.55 24.31 -0.82
CA VAL A 369 20.07 24.41 -2.21
C VAL A 369 18.64 24.97 -2.30
N HIS A 370 17.81 24.83 -1.26
CA HIS A 370 16.41 25.23 -1.32
C HIS A 370 16.22 26.75 -1.25
N LYS A 371 15.81 27.35 -2.38
CA LYS A 371 15.69 28.81 -2.61
C LYS A 371 14.89 29.60 -1.56
N LYS A 372 14.00 28.96 -0.79
CA LYS A 372 13.22 29.61 0.28
C LYS A 372 13.90 29.58 1.66
N LEU A 373 14.82 28.65 1.89
CA LEU A 373 15.44 28.41 3.20
C LEU A 373 16.70 29.24 3.42
N GLY A 374 17.52 29.41 2.37
CA GLY A 374 18.64 30.36 2.29
C GLY A 374 19.35 30.64 3.61
N ILE A 375 20.25 29.76 4.04
CA ILE A 375 20.96 29.82 5.32
C ILE A 375 21.57 31.21 5.54
N SER A 376 21.40 31.80 6.73
CA SER A 376 22.03 33.11 7.01
C SER A 376 23.54 32.96 7.19
N ARG A 377 24.30 33.84 6.52
CA ARG A 377 25.76 34.04 6.60
C ARG A 377 26.37 33.67 7.96
N ASP A 378 25.81 34.22 9.04
CA ASP A 378 26.38 34.11 10.39
C ASP A 378 26.23 32.70 10.98
N VAL A 379 25.11 32.01 10.73
CA VAL A 379 24.91 30.62 11.19
C VAL A 379 25.67 29.65 10.30
N LEU A 380 25.84 29.96 9.01
CA LEU A 380 26.69 29.22 8.10
C LEU A 380 28.15 29.19 8.61
N ALA A 381 28.68 30.36 8.96
CA ALA A 381 30.04 30.53 9.49
C ALA A 381 30.22 29.99 10.92
N THR A 382 29.30 30.30 11.84
CA THR A 382 29.48 30.01 13.29
C THR A 382 29.03 28.60 13.70
N ARG A 383 28.10 27.95 12.98
CA ARG A 383 27.57 26.62 13.38
C ARG A 383 27.68 25.57 12.28
N VAL A 384 27.25 25.85 11.04
CA VAL A 384 27.13 24.82 10.00
C VAL A 384 28.50 24.35 9.48
N ILE A 385 29.35 25.26 9.01
CA ILE A 385 30.67 24.90 8.47
C ILE A 385 31.57 24.24 9.53
N PRO A 386 31.70 24.75 10.78
CA PRO A 386 32.52 24.10 11.81
C PRO A 386 32.06 22.68 12.15
N HIS A 387 30.75 22.43 12.20
CA HIS A 387 30.19 21.11 12.48
C HIS A 387 30.35 20.15 11.29
N LEU A 388 30.09 20.59 10.06
CA LEU A 388 30.34 19.78 8.85
C LEU A 388 31.83 19.43 8.70
N LEU A 389 32.73 20.35 9.03
CA LEU A 389 34.17 20.10 9.03
C LEU A 389 34.56 19.03 10.06
N GLN A 390 34.02 19.11 11.29
CA GLN A 390 34.23 18.08 12.33
C GLN A 390 33.74 16.70 11.87
N LEU A 391 32.52 16.60 11.32
CA LEU A 391 31.97 15.35 10.78
C LEU A 391 32.78 14.80 9.59
N SER A 392 33.37 15.67 8.76
CA SER A 392 34.16 15.25 7.60
C SER A 392 35.48 14.54 7.97
N MET A 393 35.91 14.63 9.24
CA MET A 393 37.13 14.01 9.76
C MET A 393 36.89 12.65 10.44
N ASP A 394 35.65 12.14 10.49
CA ASP A 394 35.36 10.81 11.06
C ASP A 394 35.98 9.68 10.22
N SER A 395 36.76 8.81 10.87
CA SER A 395 37.53 7.71 10.25
C SER A 395 36.68 6.63 9.57
N ASN A 396 35.36 6.69 9.70
CA ASN A 396 34.41 5.69 9.21
C ASN A 396 33.84 6.05 7.81
N LEU A 397 34.24 7.19 7.24
CA LEU A 397 33.77 7.67 5.94
C LEU A 397 34.49 7.03 4.76
N ASN A 398 33.74 6.73 3.70
CA ASN A 398 34.27 6.30 2.40
C ASN A 398 34.73 7.52 1.57
N LEU A 399 35.69 7.34 0.66
CA LEU A 399 36.22 8.38 -0.24
C LEU A 399 35.14 9.13 -1.03
N THR A 400 34.08 8.43 -1.45
CA THR A 400 32.92 9.02 -2.14
C THR A 400 32.08 9.92 -1.22
N GLN A 401 31.97 9.55 0.06
CA GLN A 401 31.26 10.33 1.07
C GLN A 401 32.09 11.57 1.45
N TYR A 402 33.40 11.39 1.70
CA TYR A 402 34.32 12.50 1.98
C TYR A 402 34.37 13.51 0.82
N THR A 403 34.43 13.05 -0.43
CA THR A 403 34.36 13.93 -1.61
C THR A 403 33.06 14.76 -1.63
N ALA A 404 31.93 14.18 -1.22
CA ALA A 404 30.66 14.91 -1.11
C ALA A 404 30.64 15.93 0.05
N PHE A 405 31.29 15.64 1.18
CA PHE A 405 31.54 16.62 2.25
C PHE A 405 32.40 17.78 1.74
N ALA A 406 33.55 17.49 1.15
CA ALA A 406 34.50 18.49 0.67
C ALA A 406 33.92 19.40 -0.43
N GLU A 407 33.09 18.83 -1.32
CA GLU A 407 32.36 19.61 -2.33
C GLU A 407 31.33 20.55 -1.70
N LEU A 408 30.49 20.08 -0.76
CA LEU A 408 29.50 20.95 -0.11
C LEU A 408 30.18 22.04 0.73
N ILE A 409 31.24 21.70 1.47
CA ILE A 409 32.00 22.66 2.28
C ILE A 409 32.62 23.74 1.38
N ARG A 410 33.21 23.38 0.23
CA ARG A 410 33.68 24.38 -0.76
C ARG A 410 32.55 25.27 -1.26
N GLN A 411 31.41 24.70 -1.66
CA GLN A 411 30.25 25.48 -2.13
C GLN A 411 29.72 26.46 -1.06
N MET A 412 29.64 26.02 0.20
CA MET A 412 29.24 26.86 1.33
C MET A 412 30.25 27.99 1.61
N ILE A 413 31.56 27.71 1.53
CA ILE A 413 32.60 28.74 1.70
C ILE A 413 32.57 29.74 0.52
N THR A 414 32.42 29.28 -0.72
CA THR A 414 32.30 30.17 -1.88
C THR A 414 31.09 31.09 -1.79
N GLN A 415 29.93 30.61 -1.34
CA GLN A 415 28.77 31.48 -1.10
C GLN A 415 28.99 32.45 0.07
N LEU A 416 29.60 31.99 1.17
CA LEU A 416 29.97 32.84 2.30
C LEU A 416 30.91 33.98 1.87
N GLU A 417 31.88 33.67 1.00
CA GLU A 417 32.77 34.65 0.40
C GLU A 417 32.03 35.63 -0.53
N THR A 418 31.13 35.19 -1.40
CA THR A 418 30.43 36.10 -2.32
C THR A 418 29.45 37.01 -1.59
N GLU A 419 28.71 36.50 -0.59
CA GLU A 419 27.86 37.33 0.28
C GLU A 419 28.68 38.34 1.10
N GLN A 420 29.84 37.92 1.63
CA GLN A 420 30.72 38.81 2.38
C GLN A 420 31.37 39.88 1.48
N LYS A 421 31.86 39.51 0.28
CA LYS A 421 32.44 40.45 -0.69
C LYS A 421 31.40 41.44 -1.21
N ALA A 422 30.18 40.98 -1.52
CA ALA A 422 29.07 41.85 -1.90
C ALA A 422 28.75 42.87 -0.79
N LYS A 423 28.52 42.40 0.44
CA LYS A 423 28.21 43.29 1.58
C LYS A 423 29.34 44.25 1.93
N LEU A 424 30.60 43.83 1.78
CA LEU A 424 31.74 44.75 1.92
C LEU A 424 31.77 45.78 0.79
N SER A 425 31.52 45.40 -0.47
CA SER A 425 31.46 46.35 -1.59
C SER A 425 30.30 47.35 -1.48
N GLU A 426 29.15 46.96 -0.91
CA GLU A 426 28.05 47.88 -0.60
C GLU A 426 28.42 48.89 0.50
N LEU A 427 29.27 48.50 1.46
CA LEU A 427 29.71 49.35 2.58
C LEU A 427 30.90 50.25 2.22
N HIS A 428 31.79 49.83 1.33
CA HIS A 428 32.99 50.60 0.93
C HIS A 428 32.79 51.37 -0.40
N GLY A 429 31.79 50.99 -1.21
CA GLY A 429 31.43 51.65 -2.47
C GLY A 429 30.85 53.07 -2.33
N GLN A 430 30.88 53.66 -1.13
CA GLN A 430 30.61 55.08 -0.90
C GLN A 430 31.86 55.88 -0.48
N THR A 431 33.04 55.24 -0.40
CA THR A 431 34.20 55.80 0.32
C THR A 431 35.47 55.95 -0.53
N GLU A 432 35.70 55.12 -1.55
CA GLU A 432 37.03 55.01 -2.19
C GLU A 432 37.03 55.30 -3.72
N GLU A 433 37.20 56.58 -4.06
CA GLU A 433 38.07 56.97 -5.19
C GLU A 433 39.48 57.26 -4.63
N SER A 434 40.53 56.79 -5.33
CA SER A 434 41.96 56.86 -4.94
C SER A 434 42.35 55.90 -3.80
N ALA A 435 43.46 55.17 -3.85
CA ALA A 435 44.72 55.49 -4.53
C ALA A 435 45.38 54.32 -5.30
N CYS A 436 46.44 54.63 -6.05
CA CYS A 436 47.16 53.67 -6.89
C CYS A 436 48.13 52.75 -6.14
N ILE A 437 48.42 51.60 -6.76
CA ILE A 437 49.40 50.59 -6.34
C ILE A 437 50.82 51.19 -6.19
N PRO A 438 51.49 51.03 -5.03
CA PRO A 438 52.93 51.12 -4.90
C PRO A 438 53.59 49.72 -5.02
N ASN A 439 54.81 49.65 -5.58
CA ASN A 439 55.51 48.37 -5.72
C ASN A 439 56.01 47.78 -4.39
N PHE A 440 55.97 46.46 -4.31
CA PHE A 440 56.39 45.64 -3.16
C PHE A 440 57.90 45.68 -2.93
N VAL A 441 58.33 46.23 -1.79
CA VAL A 441 59.66 46.02 -1.20
C VAL A 441 59.49 45.89 0.32
N LEU A 442 59.76 44.72 0.90
CA LEU A 442 59.83 44.60 2.36
C LEU A 442 61.04 45.40 2.88
N SER A 443 60.77 46.44 3.66
CA SER A 443 61.75 47.05 4.55
C SER A 443 61.26 46.93 6.00
N PRO A 444 62.14 46.56 6.96
CA PRO A 444 61.70 46.20 8.32
C PRO A 444 61.49 47.42 9.22
N LYS A 445 60.61 48.34 8.81
CA LYS A 445 60.18 49.50 9.61
C LYS A 445 58.66 49.64 9.58
N MET A 446 58.00 48.99 10.54
CA MET A 446 56.56 49.09 10.75
C MET A 446 56.24 50.44 11.42
N THR A 447 55.94 51.45 10.62
CA THR A 447 55.38 52.73 11.07
C THR A 447 54.18 53.09 10.18
N GLY A 448 52.99 52.75 10.65
CA GLY A 448 51.70 53.00 10.02
C GLY A 448 50.59 52.84 11.07
N THR A 449 49.39 53.30 10.77
CA THR A 449 48.23 53.14 11.65
C THR A 449 47.76 51.69 11.70
N SER A 450 46.96 51.35 12.71
CA SER A 450 46.47 49.98 12.90
C SER A 450 45.54 49.46 11.80
N SER A 451 45.00 50.32 10.93
CA SER A 451 44.23 49.88 9.76
C SER A 451 45.17 49.42 8.64
N GLU A 452 46.11 50.28 8.25
CA GLU A 452 47.08 50.02 7.18
C GLU A 452 47.89 48.73 7.41
N LEU A 453 48.20 48.42 8.67
CA LEU A 453 48.88 47.18 9.05
C LEU A 453 48.01 45.92 8.88
N VAL A 454 46.69 46.02 9.03
CA VAL A 454 45.75 44.91 8.83
C VAL A 454 45.54 44.63 7.34
N ASP A 455 45.37 45.67 6.53
CA ASP A 455 45.21 45.54 5.08
C ASP A 455 46.49 45.01 4.42
N LEU A 456 47.66 45.48 4.86
CA LEU A 456 48.96 44.95 4.45
C LEU A 456 49.10 43.45 4.79
N MET A 457 48.69 43.02 6.00
CA MET A 457 48.68 41.60 6.36
C MET A 457 47.69 40.79 5.51
N MET A 458 46.47 41.27 5.29
CA MET A 458 45.47 40.58 4.47
C MET A 458 45.92 40.38 3.02
N SER A 459 46.62 41.37 2.44
CA SER A 459 47.18 41.26 1.08
C SER A 459 48.17 40.11 0.91
N SER A 460 48.87 39.71 1.98
CA SER A 460 49.95 38.71 1.93
C SER A 460 49.46 37.25 1.88
N VAL A 461 48.18 37.00 2.17
CA VAL A 461 47.63 35.64 2.32
C VAL A 461 47.04 35.08 1.00
N GLY A 462 46.74 35.95 0.03
CA GLY A 462 46.05 35.61 -1.24
C GLY A 462 46.92 34.98 -2.34
N GLY A 463 47.78 34.02 -2.02
CA GLY A 463 48.73 33.43 -2.99
C GLY A 463 48.14 32.35 -3.91
N LEU A 464 48.44 32.42 -5.21
CA LEU A 464 48.14 31.37 -6.20
C LEU A 464 49.34 31.07 -7.13
N ASN A 465 49.56 29.76 -7.35
CA ASN A 465 50.24 29.09 -8.47
C ASN A 465 51.58 29.66 -9.01
N SER A 466 52.65 28.87 -8.84
CA SER A 466 53.99 29.13 -9.41
C SER A 466 54.45 28.05 -10.40
N ILE A 467 54.82 28.44 -11.63
CA ILE A 467 55.70 27.68 -12.54
C ILE A 467 56.68 28.69 -13.20
N PRO A 468 58.00 28.40 -13.35
CA PRO A 468 59.02 29.44 -13.52
C PRO A 468 59.60 29.57 -14.95
N ILE A 469 60.34 30.66 -15.17
CA ILE A 469 61.29 30.85 -16.29
C ILE A 469 62.61 31.44 -15.74
N THR A 470 63.74 31.00 -16.28
CA THR A 470 65.12 31.45 -15.98
C THR A 470 65.71 32.15 -17.24
N PRO A 471 66.84 32.93 -17.19
CA PRO A 471 68.19 32.33 -17.10
C PRO A 471 69.35 33.20 -16.51
N SER A 472 70.51 32.55 -16.22
CA SER A 472 71.93 32.97 -16.48
C SER A 472 72.49 34.35 -16.00
N THR A 473 73.75 34.52 -15.53
CA THR A 473 74.95 33.65 -15.40
C THR A 473 75.99 34.23 -14.41
N ASP A 474 77.04 33.45 -14.08
CA ASP A 474 78.42 33.88 -13.71
C ASP A 474 78.68 34.58 -12.34
N GLN A 475 79.86 34.46 -11.69
CA GLN A 475 81.14 33.81 -12.05
C GLN A 475 82.03 33.43 -10.81
N THR A 476 82.73 32.27 -10.86
CA THR A 476 84.05 31.94 -10.18
C THR A 476 84.21 32.00 -8.63
N SER A 477 85.10 31.25 -7.95
CA SER A 477 86.08 30.18 -8.34
C SER A 477 86.65 29.41 -7.12
N ARG A 478 87.00 28.11 -7.30
CA ARG A 478 88.07 27.30 -6.62
C ARG A 478 88.02 27.16 -5.06
N SER A 479 88.38 26.06 -4.39
CA SER A 479 88.92 24.69 -4.67
C SER A 479 88.98 23.94 -3.29
N GLU A 480 89.35 22.67 -3.02
CA GLU A 480 89.76 21.38 -3.66
C GLU A 480 89.75 20.31 -2.49
N ALA A 481 89.79 18.96 -2.58
CA ALA A 481 89.82 17.94 -3.66
C ALA A 481 89.37 16.53 -3.11
N ASP A 482 89.71 15.47 -3.85
CA ASP A 482 89.66 13.99 -3.69
C ASP A 482 90.19 13.36 -2.36
N LEU A 483 90.01 12.06 -1.96
CA LEU A 483 89.19 10.88 -2.41
C LEU A 483 89.41 9.63 -1.47
N PHE A 484 88.57 8.58 -1.60
CA PHE A 484 88.73 7.15 -1.15
C PHE A 484 88.45 6.67 0.31
N ALA A 485 88.26 5.34 0.43
CA ALA A 485 88.00 4.51 1.63
C ALA A 485 89.16 3.45 1.79
N PRO A 486 89.10 2.17 2.30
CA PRO A 486 87.97 1.28 2.68
C PRO A 486 88.22 0.24 3.85
N THR A 487 87.34 -0.78 3.99
CA THR A 487 87.52 -2.19 4.50
C THR A 487 87.99 -2.56 5.93
N ALA A 488 87.30 -3.55 6.54
CA ALA A 488 87.84 -4.69 7.33
C ALA A 488 86.78 -5.82 7.48
N SER A 489 87.18 -7.08 7.78
CA SER A 489 86.26 -8.27 7.84
C SER A 489 86.90 -9.55 8.43
N GLU A 490 86.13 -10.40 9.13
CA GLU A 490 86.40 -11.83 9.52
C GLU A 490 85.03 -12.51 9.88
N ASN A 491 84.64 -13.72 9.42
CA ASN A 491 85.05 -15.12 9.77
C ASN A 491 84.50 -15.60 11.15
N GLU A 492 84.06 -16.86 11.43
CA GLU A 492 84.18 -18.20 10.82
C GLU A 492 82.85 -19.05 10.90
N VAL A 493 82.46 -19.90 9.92
CA VAL A 493 82.64 -21.38 9.71
C VAL A 493 81.59 -22.36 10.33
N ALA A 494 81.26 -23.40 9.54
CA ALA A 494 80.16 -24.35 9.55
C ALA A 494 80.08 -25.45 10.65
N SER A 495 78.92 -26.14 10.72
CA SER A 495 78.82 -27.62 10.71
C SER A 495 77.39 -28.09 10.33
N SER A 496 77.13 -29.42 10.22
CA SER A 496 75.99 -29.96 9.46
C SER A 496 75.33 -31.25 10.00
N GLY A 497 74.01 -31.37 9.78
CA GLY A 497 73.30 -32.66 9.60
C GLY A 497 72.58 -33.26 10.82
N GLY A 498 71.41 -33.88 10.58
CA GLY A 498 70.67 -34.69 11.56
C GLY A 498 69.14 -34.63 11.39
N SER A 499 68.50 -35.74 11.02
CA SER A 499 67.07 -35.80 10.65
C SER A 499 66.20 -36.51 11.70
N GLN A 500 64.99 -36.00 12.00
CA GLN A 500 63.83 -36.80 12.42
C GLN A 500 62.49 -36.01 12.42
N GLN A 501 61.37 -36.74 12.42
CA GLN A 501 59.96 -36.31 12.31
C GLN A 501 59.07 -37.32 13.10
N PRO A 502 57.74 -37.13 13.30
CA PRO A 502 56.96 -35.91 13.56
C PRO A 502 55.88 -36.09 14.68
N ALA A 503 55.18 -35.03 15.14
CA ALA A 503 53.96 -35.18 15.96
C ALA A 503 52.97 -33.99 15.91
N SER A 504 51.64 -34.28 15.93
CA SER A 504 50.44 -33.44 16.19
C SER A 504 50.35 -32.03 15.55
N LYS A 505 49.43 -31.71 14.60
CA LYS A 505 47.93 -31.62 14.67
C LYS A 505 47.42 -30.57 15.69
N ASN A 506 46.44 -29.69 15.40
CA ASN A 506 45.39 -29.65 14.35
C ASN A 506 45.29 -28.25 13.68
N PRO A 507 44.68 -28.14 12.48
CA PRO A 507 43.25 -27.80 12.40
C PRO A 507 42.36 -28.96 11.89
N ARG A 508 41.06 -28.92 12.20
CA ARG A 508 40.12 -30.01 11.86
C ARG A 508 39.78 -30.03 10.37
N GLN A 509 39.94 -31.20 9.75
CA GLN A 509 39.41 -31.55 8.42
C GLN A 509 38.26 -32.55 8.57
N LEU A 510 37.30 -32.57 7.64
CA LEU A 510 36.23 -33.58 7.60
C LEU A 510 36.80 -34.98 7.23
N THR A 511 36.14 -36.03 7.72
CA THR A 511 36.59 -37.42 7.59
C THR A 511 36.36 -37.99 6.18
N LEU A 512 36.95 -39.17 5.93
CA LEU A 512 36.82 -39.87 4.65
C LEU A 512 35.45 -40.55 4.50
N GLU A 513 34.74 -40.89 5.59
CA GLU A 513 33.37 -41.39 5.51
C GLU A 513 32.37 -40.31 5.06
N ASP A 514 32.49 -39.07 5.57
CA ASP A 514 31.62 -37.96 5.15
C ASP A 514 31.78 -37.68 3.64
N LYS A 515 33.02 -37.66 3.15
CA LYS A 515 33.32 -37.51 1.71
C LYS A 515 32.76 -38.65 0.87
N LYS A 516 32.78 -39.89 1.36
CA LYS A 516 32.15 -41.04 0.68
C LYS A 516 30.62 -40.95 0.67
N ARG A 517 29.98 -40.46 1.74
CA ARG A 517 28.52 -40.24 1.78
C ARG A 517 28.08 -39.21 0.75
N ILE A 518 28.72 -38.03 0.74
CA ILE A 518 28.40 -36.95 -0.21
C ILE A 518 28.56 -37.43 -1.67
N MET A 519 29.61 -38.22 -1.96
CA MET A 519 29.81 -38.78 -3.29
C MET A 519 28.74 -39.82 -3.67
N ALA A 520 28.29 -40.66 -2.74
CA ALA A 520 27.23 -41.64 -2.97
C ALA A 520 25.85 -40.98 -3.16
N GLU A 521 25.52 -39.95 -2.39
CA GLU A 521 24.28 -39.18 -2.55
C GLU A 521 24.25 -38.44 -3.90
N ALA A 522 25.39 -37.90 -4.34
CA ALA A 522 25.52 -37.29 -5.66
C ALA A 522 25.23 -38.29 -6.79
N GLU A 523 25.89 -39.45 -6.80
CA GLU A 523 25.67 -40.49 -7.81
C GLU A 523 24.23 -41.03 -7.79
N GLN A 524 23.63 -41.20 -6.60
CA GLN A 524 22.24 -41.64 -6.46
C GLN A 524 21.26 -40.60 -6.99
N SER A 525 21.53 -39.29 -6.81
CA SER A 525 20.72 -38.21 -7.37
C SER A 525 20.79 -38.16 -8.90
N GLU A 526 21.95 -38.48 -9.49
CA GLU A 526 22.16 -38.49 -10.94
C GLU A 526 21.49 -39.71 -11.59
N ARG A 527 21.59 -40.89 -10.98
CA ARG A 527 20.85 -42.10 -11.39
C ARG A 527 19.32 -41.90 -11.36
N LEU A 528 18.79 -41.18 -10.37
CA LEU A 528 17.37 -40.82 -10.30
C LEU A 528 16.96 -39.82 -11.39
N ARG A 529 17.89 -38.99 -11.88
CA ARG A 529 17.67 -38.03 -12.97
C ARG A 529 17.73 -38.68 -14.37
N ALA A 530 18.32 -39.86 -14.47
CA ALA A 530 18.54 -40.61 -15.71
C ALA A 530 17.44 -41.65 -16.05
N GLN A 531 16.44 -41.87 -15.19
CA GLN A 531 15.34 -42.80 -15.48
C GLN A 531 14.20 -42.13 -16.30
N PRO A 532 13.78 -42.73 -17.43
CA PRO A 532 12.59 -42.27 -18.15
C PRO A 532 11.30 -42.60 -17.38
N ARG A 533 10.30 -41.72 -17.46
CA ARG A 533 9.01 -41.91 -16.77
C ARG A 533 8.19 -43.03 -17.41
N LEU A 534 7.87 -44.06 -16.62
CA LEU A 534 6.87 -45.08 -16.96
C LEU A 534 5.52 -44.73 -16.34
N SER A 535 4.48 -44.66 -17.15
CA SER A 535 3.09 -44.53 -16.70
C SER A 535 2.51 -45.90 -16.29
N PRO A 536 1.90 -46.04 -15.10
CA PRO A 536 1.34 -47.32 -14.67
C PRO A 536 0.05 -47.67 -15.42
N GLN A 537 0.02 -48.86 -16.03
CA GLN A 537 -1.15 -49.42 -16.71
C GLN A 537 -1.64 -50.66 -15.94
N ARG A 538 -2.92 -50.66 -15.57
CA ARG A 538 -3.72 -51.80 -15.06
C ARG A 538 -5.18 -51.56 -15.49
N GLN A 539 -6.03 -52.56 -15.71
CA GLN A 539 -5.90 -54.00 -15.44
C GLN A 539 -6.69 -54.82 -16.48
N ASP A 540 -6.35 -56.09 -16.65
CA ASP A 540 -6.99 -57.01 -17.61
C ASP A 540 -8.39 -57.48 -17.17
N THR A 541 -9.32 -57.69 -18.11
CA THR A 541 -9.72 -59.06 -18.55
C THR A 541 -10.82 -59.11 -19.63
N ALA A 542 -10.58 -59.97 -20.63
CA ALA A 542 -11.51 -60.85 -21.36
C ALA A 542 -12.83 -60.36 -22.03
N VAL A 543 -12.82 -60.39 -23.37
CA VAL A 543 -13.80 -61.04 -24.27
C VAL A 543 -15.28 -60.58 -24.26
N CYS A 544 -15.71 -59.90 -25.33
CA CYS A 544 -16.52 -60.55 -26.39
C CYS A 544 -16.49 -59.78 -27.75
N THR A 545 -17.03 -60.39 -28.81
CA THR A 545 -16.75 -60.11 -30.23
C THR A 545 -17.70 -59.13 -30.96
N ASN A 546 -17.18 -58.54 -32.05
CA ASN A 546 -17.92 -57.98 -33.21
C ASN A 546 -18.68 -56.64 -32.99
N ARG A 547 -18.91 -55.77 -34.00
CA ARG A 547 -18.73 -55.88 -35.47
C ARG A 547 -18.52 -54.51 -36.16
N GLN A 548 -17.63 -54.45 -37.16
CA GLN A 548 -17.66 -53.64 -38.41
C GLN A 548 -17.98 -52.11 -38.43
N ARG A 549 -17.05 -51.33 -39.04
CA ARG A 549 -17.25 -50.25 -40.06
C ARG A 549 -18.02 -48.96 -39.66
N GLN A 550 -17.80 -47.78 -40.25
CA GLN A 550 -16.69 -47.20 -41.04
C GLN A 550 -16.96 -45.68 -41.12
N GLN A 551 -15.97 -44.81 -40.91
CA GLN A 551 -16.05 -43.40 -41.34
C GLN A 551 -14.64 -42.80 -41.51
N ALA A 552 -14.49 -41.94 -42.50
CA ALA A 552 -13.24 -41.24 -42.83
C ALA A 552 -13.35 -39.75 -42.49
N ALA A 553 -12.20 -39.10 -42.30
CA ALA A 553 -12.09 -37.66 -42.09
C ALA A 553 -12.21 -36.87 -43.41
N PRO A 554 -12.55 -35.56 -43.38
CA PRO A 554 -12.87 -34.78 -44.57
C PRO A 554 -11.66 -34.11 -45.24
N VAL A 555 -11.78 -33.84 -46.54
CA VAL A 555 -11.06 -32.83 -47.32
C VAL A 555 -12.05 -32.29 -48.36
N ASP A 556 -11.93 -31.00 -48.68
CA ASP A 556 -12.78 -30.16 -49.57
C ASP A 556 -14.25 -29.94 -49.09
#